data_AF-A0A1E7EY73-F1
#
_entry.id   AF-A0A1E7EY73-F1
#
_cell.length_a   1.000
_cell.length_b   1.000
_cell.length_c   1.000
_cell.angle_alpha   90.00
_cell.angle_beta   90.00
_cell.angle_gamma   90.00
#
_symmetry.space_group_name_H-M   'P 1'
#
loop_
_entity.id
_entity.type
_entity.pdbx_description
1 polymer ?
#
loop_
_entity_poly.entity_id
_entity_poly.type
_entity_poly.pdbx_seq_one_letter_code
_entity_poly.pdbx_strand_id
1 'polypeptide(L)'
;MVLPDNTDDPAAAPYSSSSSRSSNTNKMTTWRDNVSKQKVEDHATKYYLQSSMPKDFVYTEEEKGLLQMYDTTKIFEREVMRLKEKKAREHIYAATSATAASSAGIDDDDDDDDNEQNANNNPAVAKKKKRKKKAASGTTVPGMNDVDAMLSSSEEEEDDDDLDSDDDDNNNKKKYSAEDKLKALRKEIEGKKLAKLQENDARATEERMRDELLAKNNDDMDGVSQPLLKRKKFNDDGGSSTLSPTRDGQGSGVPSLLSKMIPKQTPPHEFSEKLEFVPWKGKILFPISPDDEPKWTPALDYRPKNPNDGAFLVALEDFDITKAVNGEGPNTIAIKFQGPIDSKRFSFNIAGPNHNDFDSVLFHFNPRPREKGGLILVNDKQKGVWGRAVQLPLSEAPLMFGQSSATLIVQINGDGFDVFVENKHIARLEHRVELPSRPCNLFLQFPTCDDSRRPENWIVYKTWWGNKELMAKEDISNVAGVNAYDSVHPKKLFISGLKKLRTDQQIEMRTATMEREFGKYGGPRGVQTIVPKFSRYAFIEFETEQQCTVALQHLGSQYKLNRARRTKHEALTEERAEKESGKTKGW
;
A
#
# COMPACT_ATOMS: atom_id res chain seq x y z
N MET A 1 -57.64 -15.93 -41.89
CA MET A 1 -56.43 -16.71 -42.22
C MET A 1 -55.88 -17.24 -40.90
N VAL A 2 -55.92 -18.57 -40.76
CA VAL A 2 -55.66 -19.34 -39.55
C VAL A 2 -54.17 -19.66 -39.49
N LEU A 3 -53.54 -19.46 -38.34
CA LEU A 3 -52.20 -19.94 -38.03
C LEU A 3 -52.30 -21.35 -37.41
N PRO A 4 -51.41 -22.31 -37.76
CA PRO A 4 -51.41 -23.62 -37.12
C PRO A 4 -50.37 -23.74 -35.99
N ASP A 5 -50.79 -24.52 -34.99
CA ASP A 5 -50.03 -25.17 -33.93
C ASP A 5 -48.88 -26.04 -34.46
N ASN A 6 -47.80 -26.14 -33.67
CA ASN A 6 -46.81 -27.21 -33.77
C ASN A 6 -46.43 -27.67 -32.35
N THR A 7 -46.97 -28.82 -31.96
CA THR A 7 -46.52 -29.67 -30.87
C THR A 7 -45.94 -30.94 -31.47
N ASP A 8 -44.71 -31.31 -31.13
CA ASP A 8 -44.22 -32.68 -31.30
C ASP A 8 -43.18 -33.01 -30.22
N ASP A 9 -43.61 -33.89 -29.30
CA ASP A 9 -42.78 -34.75 -28.46
C ASP A 9 -42.09 -35.84 -29.32
N PRO A 10 -41.01 -36.47 -28.81
CA PRO A 10 -40.99 -37.91 -28.93
C PRO A 10 -40.51 -38.66 -27.68
N ALA A 11 -41.42 -39.52 -27.20
CA ALA A 11 -41.30 -40.96 -27.03
C ALA A 11 -40.04 -41.58 -26.38
N ALA A 12 -40.29 -42.20 -25.22
CA ALA A 12 -39.47 -43.19 -24.56
C ALA A 12 -39.73 -44.62 -25.07
N ALA A 13 -38.70 -45.47 -25.10
CA ALA A 13 -38.78 -46.94 -25.02
C ALA A 13 -37.41 -47.58 -24.69
N PRO A 14 -37.35 -48.83 -24.16
CA PRO A 14 -36.39 -49.26 -23.12
C PRO A 14 -35.47 -50.45 -23.52
N TYR A 15 -34.96 -51.21 -22.51
CA TYR A 15 -34.08 -52.42 -22.50
C TYR A 15 -32.56 -52.15 -22.35
N SER A 16 -31.72 -52.90 -21.63
CA SER A 16 -31.81 -54.04 -20.69
C SER A 16 -30.41 -54.35 -20.10
N SER A 17 -30.38 -54.69 -18.80
CA SER A 17 -29.51 -55.64 -18.07
C SER A 17 -28.05 -55.99 -18.43
N SER A 18 -27.24 -55.97 -17.36
CA SER A 18 -26.20 -56.94 -16.93
C SER A 18 -24.74 -56.76 -17.35
N SER A 19 -23.84 -56.60 -16.37
CA SER A 19 -22.90 -57.66 -15.96
C SER A 19 -21.94 -57.16 -14.88
N SER A 20 -21.87 -57.95 -13.80
CA SER A 20 -20.95 -57.83 -12.69
C SER A 20 -19.55 -58.31 -13.06
N ARG A 21 -18.51 -57.53 -12.74
CA ARG A 21 -17.13 -58.03 -12.63
C ARG A 21 -16.52 -57.53 -11.32
N SER A 22 -16.22 -58.49 -10.45
CA SER A 22 -15.41 -58.27 -9.26
C SER A 22 -13.94 -58.09 -9.68
N SER A 23 -13.30 -57.06 -9.15
CA SER A 23 -11.85 -56.90 -9.19
C SER A 23 -11.33 -56.79 -7.77
N ASN A 24 -10.66 -57.85 -7.33
CA ASN A 24 -9.78 -57.87 -6.17
C ASN A 24 -8.71 -56.79 -6.33
N THR A 25 -8.72 -55.79 -5.45
CA THR A 25 -7.60 -54.84 -5.33
C THR A 25 -6.97 -54.99 -3.94
N ASN A 26 -5.72 -55.46 -3.93
CA ASN A 26 -4.83 -55.44 -2.78
C ASN A 26 -4.82 -54.04 -2.15
N LYS A 27 -5.22 -53.94 -0.88
CA LYS A 27 -5.08 -52.73 -0.07
C LYS A 27 -3.60 -52.51 0.23
N MET A 28 -2.99 -51.55 -0.46
CA MET A 28 -1.74 -50.93 -0.02
C MET A 28 -2.08 -49.94 1.10
N THR A 29 -1.55 -50.15 2.30
CA THR A 29 -1.59 -49.18 3.40
C THR A 29 -0.88 -47.92 2.96
N THR A 30 -1.65 -46.85 2.74
CA THR A 30 -1.10 -45.53 2.42
C THR A 30 -0.93 -44.72 3.71
N TRP A 31 -0.11 -43.68 3.68
CA TRP A 31 0.11 -42.72 4.79
C TRP A 31 -1.19 -42.03 5.29
N ARG A 32 -2.35 -42.35 4.69
CA ARG A 32 -3.70 -41.87 4.99
C ARG A 32 -4.27 -42.38 6.32
N ASP A 33 -3.75 -43.46 6.90
CA ASP A 33 -4.40 -44.11 8.05
C ASP A 33 -4.00 -43.55 9.44
N ASN A 34 -3.13 -42.53 9.51
CA ASN A 34 -2.53 -42.09 10.78
C ASN A 34 -2.76 -40.61 11.16
N VAL A 35 -3.74 -39.91 10.57
CA VAL A 35 -4.12 -38.59 11.10
C VAL A 35 -5.10 -38.82 12.25
N SER A 36 -4.59 -38.76 13.49
CA SER A 36 -5.43 -38.90 14.68
C SER A 36 -6.49 -37.80 14.69
N LYS A 37 -7.73 -38.13 15.06
CA LYS A 37 -8.84 -37.18 15.25
C LYS A 37 -8.41 -35.95 16.08
N GLN A 38 -7.52 -36.16 17.03
CA GLN A 38 -6.91 -35.12 17.87
C GLN A 38 -6.26 -33.99 17.04
N LYS A 39 -5.50 -34.31 15.98
CA LYS A 39 -4.83 -33.27 15.17
C LYS A 39 -5.79 -32.41 14.36
N VAL A 40 -6.96 -32.95 14.00
CA VAL A 40 -8.01 -32.21 13.29
C VAL A 40 -8.71 -31.25 14.27
N GLU A 41 -8.98 -31.72 15.50
CA GLU A 41 -9.57 -30.91 16.57
C GLU A 41 -8.62 -29.80 17.06
N ASP A 42 -7.33 -30.09 17.21
CA ASP A 42 -6.31 -29.11 17.60
C ASP A 42 -6.13 -28.02 16.52
N HIS A 43 -6.20 -28.40 15.23
CA HIS A 43 -6.13 -27.46 14.11
C HIS A 43 -7.37 -26.54 14.05
N ALA A 44 -8.57 -27.08 14.30
CA ALA A 44 -9.80 -26.27 14.35
C ALA A 44 -9.78 -25.26 15.53
N THR A 45 -9.22 -25.67 16.67
CA THR A 45 -9.09 -24.82 17.87
C THR A 45 -8.09 -23.69 17.65
N LYS A 46 -7.00 -23.94 16.91
CA LYS A 46 -5.93 -22.96 16.65
C LYS A 46 -6.34 -21.76 15.79
N TYR A 47 -7.35 -21.88 14.94
CA TYR A 47 -7.75 -20.82 13.99
C TYR A 47 -9.05 -20.09 14.34
N TYR A 48 -9.51 -20.14 15.59
CA TYR A 48 -10.70 -19.41 16.06
C TYR A 48 -11.96 -19.62 15.20
N LEU A 49 -12.12 -20.80 14.58
CA LEU A 49 -13.34 -21.21 13.88
C LEU A 49 -14.40 -21.73 14.87
N GLN A 50 -14.53 -21.13 16.06
CA GLN A 50 -15.72 -21.29 16.90
C GLN A 50 -16.85 -20.37 16.40
N SER A 51 -17.19 -20.52 15.12
CA SER A 51 -18.58 -20.39 14.70
C SER A 51 -19.29 -21.58 15.33
N SER A 52 -20.39 -21.33 16.04
CA SER A 52 -21.23 -22.36 16.66
C SER A 52 -21.84 -23.28 15.59
N MET A 53 -21.04 -24.17 15.02
CA MET A 53 -21.56 -25.27 14.23
C MET A 53 -22.35 -26.17 15.18
N PRO A 54 -23.60 -26.51 14.84
CA PRO A 54 -24.38 -27.47 15.61
C PRO A 54 -23.54 -28.73 15.84
N LYS A 55 -23.58 -29.28 17.06
CA LYS A 55 -22.82 -30.50 17.42
C LYS A 55 -23.17 -31.70 16.53
N ASP A 56 -24.29 -31.61 15.82
CA ASP A 56 -24.84 -32.64 14.96
C ASP A 56 -24.59 -32.35 13.46
N PHE A 57 -23.75 -31.36 13.13
CA PHE A 57 -23.44 -31.04 11.73
C PHE A 57 -22.57 -32.14 11.12
N VAL A 58 -23.15 -32.91 10.20
CA VAL A 58 -22.46 -33.96 9.44
C VAL A 58 -22.09 -33.41 8.07
N TYR A 59 -20.80 -33.30 7.79
CA TYR A 59 -20.32 -32.95 6.45
C TYR A 59 -20.79 -33.97 5.43
N THR A 60 -21.29 -33.47 4.29
CA THR A 60 -21.52 -34.29 3.10
C THR A 60 -20.20 -34.84 2.56
N GLU A 61 -20.23 -35.94 1.80
CA GLU A 61 -19.01 -36.53 1.21
C GLU A 61 -18.31 -35.55 0.26
N GLU A 62 -19.05 -34.69 -0.43
CA GLU A 62 -18.50 -33.65 -1.30
C GLU A 62 -17.74 -32.58 -0.50
N GLU A 63 -18.29 -32.13 0.63
CA GLU A 63 -17.62 -31.17 1.52
C GLU A 63 -16.37 -31.76 2.17
N LYS A 64 -16.38 -33.05 2.54
CA LYS A 64 -15.18 -33.76 3.01
C LYS A 64 -14.11 -33.80 1.91
N GLY A 65 -14.51 -34.05 0.67
CA GLY A 65 -13.61 -34.02 -0.49
C GLY A 65 -12.99 -32.64 -0.72
N LEU A 66 -13.79 -31.57 -0.59
CA LEU A 66 -13.31 -30.18 -0.68
C LEU A 66 -12.33 -29.83 0.44
N LEU A 67 -12.62 -30.22 1.69
CA LEU A 67 -11.71 -30.02 2.82
C LEU A 67 -10.37 -30.72 2.59
N GLN A 68 -10.41 -31.98 2.14
CA GLN A 68 -9.20 -32.74 1.84
C GLN A 68 -8.37 -32.11 0.71
N MET A 69 -9.04 -31.60 -0.33
CA MET A 69 -8.38 -30.89 -1.43
C MET A 69 -7.72 -29.59 -0.96
N TYR A 70 -8.39 -28.86 -0.06
CA TYR A 70 -7.85 -27.65 0.54
C TYR A 70 -6.59 -27.95 1.38
N ASP A 71 -6.63 -28.97 2.23
CA ASP A 71 -5.48 -29.37 3.04
C ASP A 71 -4.29 -29.81 2.18
N THR A 72 -4.58 -30.57 1.11
CA THR A 72 -3.57 -31.01 0.15
C THR A 72 -2.92 -29.82 -0.56
N THR A 73 -3.72 -28.84 -1.00
CA THR A 73 -3.23 -27.59 -1.59
C THR A 73 -2.34 -26.83 -0.60
N LYS A 74 -2.73 -26.74 0.68
CA LYS A 74 -1.94 -26.07 1.73
C LYS A 74 -0.61 -26.77 2.04
N ILE A 75 -0.53 -28.09 1.87
CA ILE A 75 0.72 -28.84 1.98
C ILE A 75 1.65 -28.48 0.80
N PHE A 76 1.12 -28.46 -0.42
CA PHE A 76 1.90 -28.07 -1.60
C PHE A 76 2.40 -26.61 -1.54
N GLU A 77 1.56 -25.68 -1.08
CA GLU A 77 1.98 -24.28 -0.86
C GLU A 77 3.16 -24.18 0.12
N ARG A 78 3.12 -24.94 1.21
CA ARG A 78 4.22 -24.99 2.20
C ARG A 78 5.50 -25.55 1.59
N GLU A 79 5.42 -26.60 0.77
CA GLU A 79 6.62 -27.17 0.13
C GLU A 79 7.21 -26.22 -0.91
N VAL A 80 6.38 -25.51 -1.68
CA VAL A 80 6.83 -24.47 -2.62
C VAL A 80 7.55 -23.34 -1.88
N MET A 81 7.05 -22.90 -0.73
CA MET A 81 7.71 -21.90 0.11
C MET A 81 9.06 -22.41 0.64
N ARG A 82 9.13 -23.66 1.10
CA ARG A 82 10.37 -24.30 1.57
C ARG A 82 11.43 -24.39 0.47
N LEU A 83 11.02 -24.72 -0.75
CA LEU A 83 11.91 -24.76 -1.92
C LEU A 83 12.42 -23.36 -2.32
N LYS A 84 11.56 -22.34 -2.26
CA LYS A 84 11.97 -20.94 -2.51
C LYS A 84 12.97 -20.46 -1.47
N GLU A 85 12.74 -20.75 -0.19
CA GLU A 85 13.65 -20.40 0.89
C GLU A 85 15.01 -21.11 0.74
N LYS A 86 14.99 -22.42 0.43
CA LYS A 86 16.22 -23.18 0.15
C LYS A 86 17.03 -22.56 -0.99
N LYS A 87 16.38 -22.21 -2.10
CA LYS A 87 17.03 -21.58 -3.26
C LYS A 87 17.61 -20.20 -2.93
N ALA A 88 16.89 -19.40 -2.13
CA ALA A 88 17.38 -18.12 -1.65
C ALA A 88 18.63 -18.28 -0.76
N ARG A 89 18.63 -19.30 0.12
CA ARG A 89 19.77 -19.62 0.98
C ARG A 89 20.98 -20.09 0.19
N GLU A 90 20.79 -20.93 -0.82
CA GLU A 90 21.85 -21.35 -1.75
C GLU A 90 22.47 -20.16 -2.50
N HIS A 91 21.62 -19.22 -2.95
CA HIS A 91 22.10 -18.00 -3.62
C HIS A 91 22.93 -17.11 -2.69
N ILE A 92 22.51 -16.94 -1.43
CA ILE A 92 23.29 -16.19 -0.43
C ILE A 92 24.63 -16.89 -0.17
N TYR A 93 24.62 -18.21 -0.01
CA TYR A 93 25.85 -18.99 0.22
C TYR A 93 26.84 -18.85 -0.95
N ALA A 94 26.35 -18.97 -2.19
CA ALA A 94 27.16 -18.78 -3.39
C ALA A 94 27.74 -17.36 -3.51
N ALA A 95 26.96 -16.33 -3.17
CA ALA A 95 27.47 -14.96 -3.15
C ALA A 95 28.57 -14.79 -2.10
N THR A 96 28.38 -15.33 -0.88
CA THR A 96 29.38 -15.23 0.18
C THR A 96 30.67 -15.98 -0.13
N SER A 97 30.60 -17.16 -0.76
CA SER A 97 31.80 -17.92 -1.14
C SER A 97 32.57 -17.24 -2.27
N ALA A 98 31.88 -16.64 -3.26
CA ALA A 98 32.52 -15.84 -4.30
C ALA A 98 33.26 -14.62 -3.72
N THR A 99 32.67 -13.97 -2.71
CA THR A 99 33.30 -12.83 -2.04
C THR A 99 34.55 -13.25 -1.25
N ALA A 100 34.46 -14.37 -0.53
CA ALA A 100 35.60 -14.92 0.23
C ALA A 100 36.76 -15.35 -0.68
N ALA A 101 36.46 -15.95 -1.83
CA ALA A 101 37.47 -16.32 -2.83
C ALA A 101 38.19 -15.09 -3.42
N SER A 102 37.46 -13.98 -3.62
CA SER A 102 38.06 -12.73 -4.11
C SER A 102 38.96 -12.02 -3.09
N SER A 103 38.71 -12.21 -1.79
CA SER A 103 39.53 -11.61 -0.73
C SER A 103 40.79 -12.40 -0.39
N ALA A 104 40.88 -13.67 -0.78
CA ALA A 104 42.02 -14.55 -0.47
C ALA A 104 43.15 -14.51 -1.53
N GLY A 105 43.06 -13.62 -2.52
CA GLY A 105 44.07 -13.48 -3.59
C GLY A 105 44.86 -12.18 -3.54
N ILE A 106 44.78 -11.43 -2.43
CA ILE A 106 45.61 -10.25 -2.17
C ILE A 106 46.54 -10.66 -1.03
N ASP A 107 47.56 -11.46 -1.37
CA ASP A 107 48.69 -11.70 -0.48
C ASP A 107 49.65 -10.51 -0.64
N ASP A 108 49.93 -9.88 0.49
CA ASP A 108 50.89 -8.81 0.69
C ASP A 108 52.32 -9.35 0.50
N ASP A 109 52.83 -9.28 -0.73
CA ASP A 109 54.27 -9.31 -1.01
C ASP A 109 54.82 -7.88 -0.89
N ASP A 110 55.17 -7.45 0.33
CA ASP A 110 56.04 -6.28 0.56
C ASP A 110 56.84 -6.52 1.85
N ASP A 111 57.87 -7.36 1.74
CA ASP A 111 58.99 -7.44 2.69
C ASP A 111 60.11 -6.47 2.25
N ASP A 112 60.48 -5.59 3.19
CA ASP A 112 61.81 -5.03 3.52
C ASP A 112 62.92 -4.97 2.45
N ASP A 113 63.49 -3.76 2.25
CA ASP A 113 64.93 -3.55 2.54
C ASP A 113 65.34 -2.07 2.52
N ASP A 114 65.92 -1.64 3.64
CA ASP A 114 66.74 -0.43 3.79
C ASP A 114 68.10 -0.64 3.11
N ASN A 115 68.59 0.29 2.25
CA ASN A 115 70.02 0.63 2.26
C ASN A 115 70.40 1.92 1.51
N GLU A 116 71.48 2.49 2.03
CA GLU A 116 72.08 3.79 1.81
C GLU A 116 73.09 3.82 0.63
N GLN A 117 73.38 5.03 0.13
CA GLN A 117 74.58 5.48 -0.62
C GLN A 117 74.68 5.38 -2.17
N ASN A 118 75.11 6.53 -2.70
CA ASN A 118 76.09 6.78 -3.77
C ASN A 118 75.71 6.84 -5.27
N ALA A 119 75.86 8.06 -5.79
CA ALA A 119 76.66 8.47 -6.96
C ALA A 119 76.35 7.98 -8.40
N ASN A 120 76.19 8.99 -9.27
CA ASN A 120 76.66 9.10 -10.66
C ASN A 120 76.20 8.11 -11.76
N ASN A 121 75.65 8.71 -12.82
CA ASN A 121 75.85 8.48 -14.26
C ASN A 121 74.58 8.22 -15.10
N ASN A 122 74.39 9.14 -16.05
CA ASN A 122 73.73 9.01 -17.37
C ASN A 122 74.27 7.82 -18.21
N PRO A 123 73.78 7.51 -19.44
CA PRO A 123 72.44 7.70 -20.06
C PRO A 123 71.94 6.46 -20.89
N ALA A 124 70.75 6.61 -21.48
CA ALA A 124 70.38 6.21 -22.86
C ALA A 124 69.52 4.94 -23.16
N VAL A 125 68.69 5.14 -24.21
CA VAL A 125 68.16 4.21 -25.23
C VAL A 125 66.80 3.52 -25.01
N ALA A 126 65.78 4.17 -25.58
CA ALA A 126 64.80 3.70 -26.57
C ALA A 126 64.21 2.27 -26.48
N LYS A 127 62.86 2.20 -26.59
CA LYS A 127 62.19 1.29 -27.54
C LYS A 127 60.76 1.75 -27.90
N LYS A 128 60.62 2.10 -29.18
CA LYS A 128 59.37 2.27 -29.93
C LYS A 128 58.53 0.98 -29.92
N LYS A 129 57.19 1.10 -29.90
CA LYS A 129 56.31 0.20 -30.66
C LYS A 129 55.04 0.90 -31.16
N LYS A 130 54.97 0.99 -32.50
CA LYS A 130 53.87 1.47 -33.36
C LYS A 130 52.68 0.50 -33.35
N ARG A 131 51.46 1.01 -33.57
CA ARG A 131 50.36 0.41 -34.38
C ARG A 131 49.10 1.32 -34.28
N LYS A 132 48.21 1.50 -35.24
CA LYS A 132 48.22 1.45 -36.72
C LYS A 132 46.89 2.15 -37.10
N LYS A 133 46.92 3.34 -37.72
CA LYS A 133 45.72 3.98 -38.33
C LYS A 133 45.36 3.22 -39.60
N LYS A 134 44.07 2.94 -39.81
CA LYS A 134 43.53 2.40 -41.07
C LYS A 134 42.49 3.38 -41.60
N ALA A 135 42.82 4.02 -42.71
CA ALA A 135 41.91 4.81 -43.54
C ALA A 135 41.28 3.89 -44.60
N ALA A 136 40.05 4.19 -45.00
CA ALA A 136 39.46 3.71 -46.24
C ALA A 136 38.60 4.83 -46.85
N SER A 137 39.14 5.45 -47.89
CA SER A 137 38.40 6.00 -49.04
C SER A 137 37.68 4.85 -49.76
N GLY A 138 36.59 5.00 -50.49
CA GLY A 138 35.89 6.15 -51.06
C GLY A 138 35.12 5.63 -52.29
N THR A 139 33.98 6.21 -52.67
CA THR A 139 33.41 6.12 -54.02
C THR A 139 32.44 7.29 -54.25
N THR A 140 32.72 8.02 -55.33
CA THR A 140 32.05 9.16 -56.00
C THR A 140 30.82 8.66 -56.80
N VAL A 141 29.84 9.41 -57.36
CA VAL A 141 29.63 10.77 -57.93
C VAL A 141 28.06 10.97 -58.08
N PRO A 142 27.48 11.95 -58.82
CA PRO A 142 27.44 13.44 -58.73
C PRO A 142 25.99 14.02 -58.60
N GLY A 143 25.85 15.33 -58.38
CA GLY A 143 24.69 16.10 -58.90
C GLY A 143 24.25 17.38 -58.17
N MET A 144 24.82 18.52 -58.58
CA MET A 144 24.16 19.82 -58.88
C MET A 144 23.17 20.45 -57.87
N ASN A 145 23.54 21.56 -57.22
CA ASN A 145 23.21 22.93 -57.67
C ASN A 145 23.58 24.01 -56.63
N ASP A 146 24.02 25.14 -57.18
CA ASP A 146 24.46 26.41 -56.58
C ASP A 146 23.41 27.12 -55.72
N VAL A 147 23.87 27.87 -54.70
CA VAL A 147 23.79 29.35 -54.61
C VAL A 147 24.57 29.87 -53.39
N ASP A 148 25.52 30.79 -53.66
CA ASP A 148 25.81 32.10 -53.02
C ASP A 148 25.43 32.35 -51.53
N ALA A 149 26.09 33.17 -50.72
CA ALA A 149 27.33 33.95 -50.69
C ALA A 149 27.30 34.74 -49.35
N MET A 150 28.43 35.36 -48.98
CA MET A 150 28.68 36.33 -47.89
C MET A 150 29.10 35.72 -46.53
N LEU A 151 30.38 35.73 -46.16
CA LEU A 151 31.24 36.88 -45.72
C LEU A 151 30.72 37.59 -44.47
N SER A 152 31.40 37.39 -43.33
CA SER A 152 32.00 38.49 -42.57
C SER A 152 32.92 37.95 -41.47
N SER A 153 34.14 38.48 -41.49
CA SER A 153 35.29 38.34 -40.60
C SER A 153 35.24 39.27 -39.39
N SER A 154 35.96 38.92 -38.31
CA SER A 154 36.82 39.76 -37.44
C SER A 154 37.09 38.94 -36.15
N GLU A 155 38.25 38.33 -35.89
CA GLU A 155 39.59 38.88 -35.57
C GLU A 155 39.64 39.81 -34.35
N GLU A 156 40.76 39.66 -33.60
CA GLU A 156 41.22 40.38 -32.39
C GLU A 156 40.75 39.76 -31.05
N GLU A 157 41.59 39.52 -30.03
CA GLU A 157 43.00 39.83 -29.78
C GLU A 157 43.50 38.96 -28.60
N GLU A 158 44.82 38.88 -28.49
CA GLU A 158 45.64 38.21 -27.48
C GLU A 158 45.48 38.85 -26.09
N ASP A 159 45.72 38.07 -25.03
CA ASP A 159 46.40 38.56 -23.82
C ASP A 159 46.94 37.37 -23.02
N ASP A 160 48.26 37.41 -22.85
CA ASP A 160 49.09 36.57 -22.00
C ASP A 160 48.74 36.80 -20.52
N ASP A 161 48.85 35.76 -19.68
CA ASP A 161 49.25 35.93 -18.28
C ASP A 161 49.80 34.60 -17.75
N ASP A 162 51.14 34.59 -17.63
CA ASP A 162 51.94 33.61 -16.91
C ASP A 162 51.64 33.68 -15.41
N LEU A 163 51.20 32.57 -14.82
CA LEU A 163 51.29 32.33 -13.38
C LEU A 163 51.83 30.94 -13.10
N ASP A 164 53.15 30.90 -12.90
CA ASP A 164 53.84 29.87 -12.14
C ASP A 164 53.26 29.81 -10.72
N SER A 165 52.76 28.66 -10.30
CA SER A 165 52.66 28.33 -8.88
C SER A 165 52.98 26.86 -8.65
N ASP A 166 54.13 26.66 -8.02
CA ASP A 166 54.60 25.43 -7.40
C ASP A 166 53.50 24.78 -6.54
N ASP A 167 53.16 23.52 -6.82
CA ASP A 167 52.30 22.72 -5.92
C ASP A 167 52.58 21.22 -6.09
N ASP A 168 53.83 20.82 -5.89
CA ASP A 168 54.29 19.43 -6.00
C ASP A 168 54.30 18.64 -4.67
N ASP A 169 53.72 19.16 -3.58
CA ASP A 169 53.90 18.58 -2.24
C ASP A 169 52.69 17.86 -1.62
N ASN A 170 51.60 17.64 -2.37
CA ASN A 170 50.34 17.15 -1.76
C ASN A 170 50.00 15.66 -2.00
N ASN A 171 50.93 14.87 -2.55
CA ASN A 171 50.65 13.46 -2.89
C ASN A 171 50.89 12.48 -1.72
N ASN A 172 51.58 12.89 -0.65
CA ASN A 172 51.86 12.02 0.50
C ASN A 172 50.78 12.04 1.59
N LYS A 173 49.83 13.00 1.56
CA LYS A 173 48.75 13.10 2.57
C LYS A 173 47.53 12.22 2.29
N LYS A 174 47.40 11.64 1.08
CA LYS A 174 46.27 10.79 0.70
C LYS A 174 46.42 9.32 1.11
N LYS A 175 47.62 8.81 1.35
CA LYS A 175 47.83 7.40 1.75
C LYS A 175 47.33 7.11 3.17
N TYR A 176 47.55 8.02 4.13
CA TYR A 176 47.12 7.82 5.53
C TYR A 176 45.59 7.81 5.72
N SER A 177 44.81 8.42 4.81
CA SER A 177 43.34 8.42 4.91
C SER A 177 42.69 7.09 4.51
N ALA A 178 43.36 6.27 3.70
CA ALA A 178 42.82 5.00 3.23
C ALA A 178 42.93 3.90 4.29
N GLU A 179 44.06 3.80 4.99
CA GLU A 179 44.27 2.84 6.07
C GLU A 179 43.35 3.09 7.27
N ASP A 180 43.15 4.35 7.66
CA ASP A 180 42.24 4.71 8.75
C ASP A 180 40.79 4.33 8.43
N LYS A 181 40.37 4.51 7.18
CA LYS A 181 39.04 4.07 6.70
C LYS A 181 38.92 2.54 6.70
N LEU A 182 39.97 1.82 6.30
CA LEU A 182 39.99 0.37 6.32
C LEU A 182 39.92 -0.18 7.74
N LYS A 183 40.63 0.44 8.69
CA LYS A 183 40.63 0.10 10.11
C LYS A 183 39.27 0.37 10.76
N ALA A 184 38.61 1.47 10.39
CA ALA A 184 37.24 1.76 10.81
C ALA A 184 36.22 0.71 10.31
N LEU A 185 36.31 0.32 9.04
CA LEU A 185 35.46 -0.73 8.46
C LEU A 185 35.68 -2.10 9.11
N ARG A 186 36.92 -2.48 9.40
CA ARG A 186 37.23 -3.74 10.11
C ARG A 186 36.60 -3.75 11.51
N LYS A 187 36.69 -2.64 12.25
CA LYS A 187 36.07 -2.49 13.57
C LYS A 187 34.54 -2.57 13.51
N GLU A 188 33.92 -2.00 12.47
CA GLU A 188 32.47 -2.09 12.26
C GLU A 188 32.01 -3.53 11.95
N ILE A 189 32.76 -4.25 11.12
CA ILE A 189 32.46 -5.65 10.77
C ILE A 189 32.57 -6.55 12.01
N GLU A 190 33.58 -6.34 12.86
CA GLU A 190 33.71 -7.07 14.13
C GLU A 190 32.54 -6.76 15.08
N GLY A 191 32.13 -5.50 15.19
CA GLY A 191 30.96 -5.11 15.97
C GLY A 191 29.67 -5.81 15.50
N LYS A 192 29.45 -5.88 14.17
CA LYS A 192 28.30 -6.59 13.60
C LYS A 192 28.36 -8.10 13.82
N LYS A 193 29.55 -8.70 13.76
CA LYS A 193 29.74 -10.12 14.08
C LYS A 193 29.42 -10.41 15.54
N LEU A 194 29.86 -9.55 16.46
CA LEU A 194 29.60 -9.69 17.90
C LEU A 194 28.09 -9.54 18.21
N ALA A 195 27.44 -8.53 17.65
CA ALA A 195 26.00 -8.32 17.83
C ALA A 195 25.17 -9.52 17.33
N LYS A 196 25.54 -10.08 16.17
CA LYS A 196 24.88 -11.28 15.63
C LYS A 196 25.12 -12.53 16.49
N LEU A 197 26.29 -12.63 17.12
CA LEU A 197 26.57 -13.71 18.07
C LEU A 197 25.68 -13.59 19.32
N GLN A 198 25.53 -12.37 19.85
CA GLN A 198 24.64 -12.08 20.99
C GLN A 198 23.16 -12.34 20.66
N GLU A 199 22.71 -11.99 19.45
CA GLU A 199 21.34 -12.27 19.00
C GLU A 199 21.07 -13.78 18.93
N ASN A 200 22.02 -14.56 18.41
CA ASN A 200 21.88 -16.01 18.35
C ASN A 200 21.88 -16.65 19.76
N ASP A 201 22.68 -16.13 20.69
CA ASP A 201 22.73 -16.62 22.07
C ASP A 201 21.45 -16.28 22.84
N ALA A 202 20.89 -15.07 22.63
CA ALA A 202 19.59 -14.68 23.17
C ALA A 202 18.47 -15.57 22.62
N ARG A 203 18.48 -15.87 21.32
CA ARG A 203 17.51 -16.77 20.68
C ARG A 203 17.60 -18.20 21.21
N ALA A 204 18.82 -18.72 21.39
CA ALA A 204 19.03 -20.04 21.97
C ALA A 204 18.56 -20.11 23.43
N THR A 205 18.71 -19.01 24.18
CA THR A 205 18.21 -18.90 25.56
C THR A 205 16.69 -18.87 25.61
N GLU A 206 16.05 -18.12 24.70
CA GLU A 206 14.59 -18.09 24.57
C GLU A 206 14.01 -19.46 24.20
N GLU A 207 14.67 -20.18 23.28
CA GLU A 207 14.28 -21.54 22.89
C GLU A 207 14.40 -22.52 24.07
N ARG A 208 15.46 -22.42 24.88
CA ARG A 208 15.59 -23.19 26.13
C ARG A 208 14.47 -22.89 27.14
N MET A 209 14.12 -21.62 27.34
CA MET A 209 13.02 -21.27 28.25
C MET A 209 11.67 -21.79 27.76
N ARG A 210 11.46 -21.79 26.44
CA ARG A 210 10.26 -22.34 25.81
C ARG A 210 10.16 -23.85 26.03
N ASP A 211 11.25 -24.58 25.85
CA ASP A 211 11.28 -26.03 26.06
C ASP A 211 11.10 -26.40 27.54
N GLU A 212 11.65 -25.61 28.46
CA GLU A 212 11.43 -25.79 29.91
C GLU A 212 9.95 -25.60 30.30
N LEU A 213 9.27 -24.60 29.72
CA LEU A 213 7.84 -24.36 29.94
C LEU A 213 6.97 -25.48 29.35
N LEU A 214 7.36 -26.04 28.20
CA LEU A 214 6.66 -27.17 27.60
C LEU A 214 6.88 -28.48 28.36
N ALA A 215 8.06 -28.68 28.94
CA ALA A 215 8.35 -29.83 29.79
C ALA A 215 7.56 -29.79 31.11
N LYS A 216 7.49 -28.62 31.77
CA LYS A 216 6.73 -28.44 33.02
C LYS A 216 5.22 -28.70 32.87
N ASN A 217 4.64 -28.48 31.69
CA ASN A 217 3.21 -28.75 31.48
C ASN A 217 2.86 -30.22 31.29
N ASN A 218 3.84 -31.10 31.04
CA ASN A 218 3.58 -32.52 30.82
C ASN A 218 3.78 -33.40 32.06
N ASP A 219 4.52 -32.93 33.07
CA ASP A 219 4.87 -33.73 34.25
C ASP A 219 3.87 -33.58 35.43
N ASP A 220 2.98 -32.57 35.43
CA ASP A 220 2.03 -32.33 36.53
C ASP A 220 0.61 -32.92 36.30
N MET A 221 0.45 -33.79 35.30
CA MET A 221 -0.84 -34.42 34.96
C MET A 221 -1.02 -35.86 35.44
N ASP A 222 -0.20 -36.33 36.38
CA ASP A 222 -0.45 -37.60 37.09
C ASP A 222 -0.41 -37.42 38.61
N GLY A 223 -1.56 -36.94 39.11
CA GLY A 223 -2.09 -37.43 40.38
C GLY A 223 -1.81 -36.60 41.64
N VAL A 224 -2.58 -35.53 41.87
CA VAL A 224 -3.01 -35.15 43.23
C VAL A 224 -4.40 -34.50 43.19
N SER A 225 -5.26 -35.00 44.07
CA SER A 225 -6.65 -34.63 44.37
C SER A 225 -7.01 -33.14 44.24
N GLN A 226 -8.09 -32.87 43.50
CA GLN A 226 -8.74 -31.56 43.43
C GLN A 226 -9.35 -31.15 44.79
N PRO A 227 -9.25 -29.88 45.20
CA PRO A 227 -9.97 -29.35 46.35
C PRO A 227 -11.44 -29.09 46.01
N LEU A 228 -12.33 -29.73 46.77
CA LEU A 228 -13.79 -29.57 46.74
C LEU A 228 -14.22 -28.12 47.02
N LEU A 229 -14.65 -27.41 45.97
CA LEU A 229 -15.45 -26.20 46.11
C LEU A 229 -16.90 -26.56 46.47
N LYS A 230 -17.29 -26.16 47.69
CA LYS A 230 -18.60 -26.40 48.32
C LYS A 230 -19.74 -25.83 47.47
N ARG A 231 -20.54 -26.72 46.86
CA ARG A 231 -21.89 -26.39 46.37
C ARG A 231 -22.82 -26.15 47.57
N LYS A 232 -23.36 -24.94 47.65
CA LYS A 232 -24.43 -24.56 48.57
C LYS A 232 -25.72 -25.27 48.15
N LYS A 233 -26.14 -26.28 48.93
CA LYS A 233 -27.45 -26.93 48.84
C LYS A 233 -28.54 -25.87 49.12
N PHE A 234 -29.47 -25.71 48.20
CA PHE A 234 -30.79 -25.18 48.50
C PHE A 234 -31.68 -26.38 48.82
N ASN A 235 -32.31 -26.35 49.99
CA ASN A 235 -33.22 -27.38 50.48
C ASN A 235 -34.50 -27.37 49.65
N ASP A 236 -34.91 -28.58 49.29
CA ASP A 236 -36.18 -28.95 48.70
C ASP A 236 -36.97 -29.61 49.83
N ASP A 237 -37.96 -28.90 50.38
CA ASP A 237 -38.94 -29.47 51.32
C ASP A 237 -40.31 -29.38 50.66
N GLY A 238 -40.89 -30.57 50.46
CA GLY A 238 -42.14 -30.78 49.77
C GLY A 238 -43.37 -30.31 50.54
N GLY A 239 -44.41 -29.98 49.78
CA GLY A 239 -45.73 -29.63 50.30
C GLY A 239 -46.80 -29.74 49.24
N SER A 240 -47.45 -30.90 49.20
CA SER A 240 -48.72 -31.22 48.54
C SER A 240 -49.72 -30.06 48.43
N SER A 241 -50.32 -29.84 47.25
CA SER A 241 -51.78 -29.96 47.09
C SER A 241 -52.24 -29.75 45.64
N THR A 242 -53.22 -30.58 45.33
CA THR A 242 -54.20 -30.56 44.24
C THR A 242 -54.75 -29.17 43.89
N LEU A 243 -54.93 -28.86 42.59
CA LEU A 243 -56.20 -28.44 41.94
C LEU A 243 -55.96 -27.87 40.52
N SER A 244 -56.63 -28.50 39.55
CA SER A 244 -57.33 -27.97 38.37
C SER A 244 -56.67 -26.99 37.34
N PRO A 245 -56.99 -27.14 36.03
CA PRO A 245 -56.53 -26.26 34.96
C PRO A 245 -57.56 -25.15 34.67
N THR A 246 -57.10 -23.90 34.58
CA THR A 246 -57.74 -22.75 33.89
C THR A 246 -56.75 -21.58 34.02
N ARG A 247 -56.24 -20.98 32.94
CA ARG A 247 -56.85 -19.89 32.15
C ARG A 247 -55.95 -18.65 32.28
N ASP A 248 -55.61 -18.06 31.13
CA ASP A 248 -55.14 -16.68 30.89
C ASP A 248 -54.21 -16.05 31.94
N GLY A 249 -52.90 -15.99 31.64
CA GLY A 249 -51.93 -15.29 32.50
C GLY A 249 -50.70 -14.82 31.75
N GLN A 250 -50.56 -13.50 31.64
CA GLN A 250 -49.38 -12.77 31.18
C GLN A 250 -48.10 -13.27 31.87
N GLY A 251 -47.28 -14.02 31.16
CA GLY A 251 -45.95 -14.42 31.61
C GLY A 251 -44.92 -13.37 31.25
N SER A 252 -44.49 -12.58 32.24
CA SER A 252 -43.28 -11.76 32.19
C SER A 252 -42.06 -12.67 32.02
N GLY A 253 -41.70 -12.97 30.78
CA GLY A 253 -40.50 -13.71 30.43
C GLY A 253 -39.27 -12.91 30.80
N VAL A 254 -38.56 -13.33 31.85
CA VAL A 254 -37.24 -12.80 32.18
C VAL A 254 -36.31 -13.16 31.02
N PRO A 255 -35.74 -12.18 30.28
CA PRO A 255 -34.92 -12.48 29.11
C PRO A 255 -33.67 -13.23 29.56
N SER A 256 -33.39 -14.35 28.87
CA SER A 256 -32.23 -15.20 29.15
C SER A 256 -30.94 -14.38 29.15
N LEU A 257 -29.97 -14.77 30.00
CA LEU A 257 -28.67 -14.09 30.11
C LEU A 257 -27.93 -13.98 28.77
N LEU A 258 -28.20 -14.91 27.83
CA LEU A 258 -27.66 -14.89 26.46
C LEU A 258 -28.24 -13.77 25.59
N SER A 259 -29.51 -13.37 25.78
CA SER A 259 -30.07 -12.18 25.09
C SER A 259 -29.43 -10.87 25.55
N LYS A 260 -28.68 -10.85 26.67
CA LYS A 260 -27.92 -9.68 27.13
C LYS A 260 -26.50 -9.61 26.56
N MET A 261 -26.01 -10.69 25.91
CA MET A 261 -24.67 -10.74 25.31
C MET A 261 -24.66 -10.52 23.80
N ILE A 262 -25.82 -10.36 23.15
CA ILE A 262 -25.85 -9.80 21.79
C ILE A 262 -25.39 -8.34 21.96
N PRO A 263 -24.23 -7.94 21.39
CA PRO A 263 -23.79 -6.56 21.46
C PRO A 263 -24.96 -5.71 20.98
N LYS A 264 -25.38 -4.72 21.78
CA LYS A 264 -26.46 -3.79 21.42
C LYS A 264 -26.10 -3.18 20.07
N GLN A 265 -26.60 -3.79 19.00
CA GLN A 265 -26.34 -3.36 17.66
C GLN A 265 -27.05 -2.03 17.53
N THR A 266 -26.26 -0.96 17.43
CA THR A 266 -26.82 0.38 17.26
C THR A 266 -27.81 0.31 16.10
N PRO A 267 -29.06 0.78 16.28
CA PRO A 267 -30.06 0.73 15.23
C PRO A 267 -29.46 1.26 13.92
N PRO A 268 -29.76 0.65 12.76
CA PRO A 268 -29.15 1.05 11.49
C PRO A 268 -29.28 2.54 11.16
N HIS A 269 -30.25 3.23 11.77
CA HIS A 269 -30.56 4.65 11.59
C HIS A 269 -29.93 5.58 12.65
N GLU A 270 -29.21 5.05 13.64
CA GLU A 270 -28.58 5.86 14.68
C GLU A 270 -27.05 5.80 14.56
N PHE A 271 -26.42 6.96 14.80
CA PHE A 271 -24.99 6.97 15.03
C PHE A 271 -24.71 6.34 16.40
N SER A 272 -23.54 5.70 16.56
CA SER A 272 -23.17 5.15 17.86
C SER A 272 -23.22 6.24 18.92
N GLU A 273 -23.82 5.96 20.08
CA GLU A 273 -23.82 6.87 21.25
C GLU A 273 -22.40 7.37 21.57
N LYS A 274 -21.39 6.52 21.33
CA LYS A 274 -19.96 6.82 21.52
C LYS A 274 -19.41 7.93 20.62
N LEU A 275 -20.10 8.26 19.53
CA LEU A 275 -19.64 9.30 18.61
C LEU A 275 -20.06 10.70 19.06
N GLU A 276 -20.95 10.82 20.06
CA GLU A 276 -21.38 12.06 20.68
C GLU A 276 -21.72 13.17 19.67
N PHE A 277 -22.50 12.83 18.62
CA PHE A 277 -22.97 13.84 17.68
C PHE A 277 -24.07 14.67 18.33
N VAL A 278 -23.66 15.84 18.79
CA VAL A 278 -24.51 16.80 19.46
C VAL A 278 -25.39 17.51 18.42
N PRO A 279 -26.74 17.43 18.49
CA PRO A 279 -27.62 18.00 17.47
C PRO A 279 -27.43 19.51 17.25
N TRP A 280 -27.11 20.29 18.28
CA TRP A 280 -26.90 21.74 18.13
C TRP A 280 -25.56 22.12 17.49
N LYS A 281 -24.64 21.18 17.32
CA LYS A 281 -23.36 21.41 16.63
C LYS A 281 -23.40 21.04 15.14
N GLY A 282 -24.56 20.65 14.61
CA GLY A 282 -24.69 20.29 13.20
C GLY A 282 -26.14 20.13 12.75
N LYS A 283 -26.33 19.50 11.60
CA LYS A 283 -27.63 19.27 10.99
C LYS A 283 -27.66 17.91 10.32
N ILE A 284 -28.80 17.25 10.40
CA ILE A 284 -29.08 16.06 9.59
C ILE A 284 -29.36 16.50 8.16
N LEU A 285 -28.55 16.00 7.23
CA LEU A 285 -28.71 16.24 5.79
C LEU A 285 -29.60 15.18 5.13
N PHE A 286 -29.65 13.98 5.71
CA PHE A 286 -30.51 12.89 5.28
C PHE A 286 -30.90 12.00 6.47
N PRO A 287 -32.17 11.58 6.60
CA PRO A 287 -33.33 12.01 5.80
C PRO A 287 -33.65 13.51 6.02
N ILE A 288 -34.33 14.15 5.07
CA ILE A 288 -34.62 15.60 5.14
C ILE A 288 -35.80 15.84 6.11
N SER A 289 -36.82 15.01 6.00
CA SER A 289 -37.97 14.93 6.90
C SER A 289 -37.93 13.62 7.69
N PRO A 290 -38.38 13.59 8.96
CA PRO A 290 -38.58 12.34 9.70
C PRO A 290 -39.58 11.39 9.02
N ASP A 291 -40.45 11.90 8.15
CA ASP A 291 -41.44 11.13 7.40
C ASP A 291 -40.91 10.61 6.04
N ASP A 292 -39.72 11.05 5.61
CA ASP A 292 -39.12 10.59 4.35
C ASP A 292 -38.75 9.11 4.43
N GLU A 293 -38.55 8.49 3.26
CA GLU A 293 -37.99 7.14 3.22
C GLU A 293 -36.69 7.09 4.05
N PRO A 294 -36.56 6.13 4.98
CA PRO A 294 -35.49 6.11 5.97
C PRO A 294 -34.12 5.73 5.36
N LYS A 295 -34.04 5.65 4.03
CA LYS A 295 -32.85 5.23 3.30
C LYS A 295 -32.83 5.83 1.90
N TRP A 296 -31.62 6.15 1.44
CA TRP A 296 -31.34 6.43 0.04
C TRP A 296 -30.61 5.22 -0.56
N THR A 297 -31.00 4.82 -1.76
CA THR A 297 -30.32 3.80 -2.56
C THR A 297 -30.22 4.28 -4.00
N PRO A 298 -29.11 4.02 -4.71
CA PRO A 298 -29.05 4.22 -6.16
C PRO A 298 -30.23 3.50 -6.83
N ALA A 299 -30.91 4.16 -7.77
CA ALA A 299 -32.02 3.55 -8.49
C ALA A 299 -31.53 2.33 -9.31
N LEU A 300 -31.88 1.12 -8.87
CA LEU A 300 -31.42 -0.13 -9.50
C LEU A 300 -32.07 -0.39 -10.86
N ASP A 301 -33.31 0.04 -11.04
CA ASP A 301 -34.11 -0.26 -12.24
C ASP A 301 -33.81 0.69 -13.40
N TYR A 302 -33.06 1.75 -13.13
CA TYR A 302 -32.72 2.77 -14.09
C TYR A 302 -31.25 2.62 -14.48
N ARG A 303 -30.93 2.62 -15.78
CA ARG A 303 -29.54 2.70 -16.25
C ARG A 303 -29.13 4.17 -16.30
N PRO A 304 -28.45 4.71 -15.28
CA PRO A 304 -28.07 6.12 -15.27
C PRO A 304 -27.23 6.47 -16.49
N LYS A 305 -27.59 7.57 -17.16
CA LYS A 305 -26.83 8.07 -18.32
C LYS A 305 -25.53 8.74 -17.89
N ASN A 306 -25.55 9.36 -16.71
CA ASN A 306 -24.42 10.03 -16.08
C ASN A 306 -24.42 9.74 -14.56
N PRO A 307 -23.29 9.92 -13.86
CA PRO A 307 -23.18 9.68 -12.41
C PRO A 307 -24.14 10.50 -11.53
N ASN A 308 -24.68 11.59 -12.07
CA ASN A 308 -25.49 12.56 -11.35
C ASN A 308 -27.00 12.27 -11.48
N ASP A 309 -27.36 11.33 -12.34
CA ASP A 309 -28.73 10.93 -12.64
C ASP A 309 -29.31 10.11 -11.48
N GLY A 310 -30.16 10.74 -10.67
CA GLY A 310 -30.69 10.17 -9.42
C GLY A 310 -29.69 10.20 -8.24
N ALA A 311 -28.58 10.92 -8.37
CA ALA A 311 -27.60 11.07 -7.29
C ALA A 311 -28.20 11.85 -6.12
N PHE A 312 -27.83 11.47 -4.89
CA PHE A 312 -28.09 12.32 -3.74
C PHE A 312 -27.09 13.48 -3.75
N LEU A 313 -27.58 14.72 -3.73
CA LEU A 313 -26.79 15.94 -3.78
C LEU A 313 -27.22 16.88 -2.66
N VAL A 314 -26.26 17.36 -1.86
CA VAL A 314 -26.55 18.29 -0.78
C VAL A 314 -25.38 19.25 -0.55
N ALA A 315 -25.69 20.50 -0.24
CA ALA A 315 -24.69 21.50 0.14
C ALA A 315 -24.24 21.26 1.59
N LEU A 316 -22.93 21.35 1.80
CA LEU A 316 -22.29 21.45 3.10
C LEU A 316 -22.08 22.93 3.39
N GLU A 317 -23.11 23.54 3.99
CA GLU A 317 -23.19 24.98 4.23
C GLU A 317 -22.16 25.44 5.28
N ASP A 318 -21.80 26.72 5.20
CA ASP A 318 -20.97 27.43 6.17
C ASP A 318 -19.58 26.82 6.42
N PHE A 319 -19.02 26.11 5.42
CA PHE A 319 -17.66 25.60 5.51
C PHE A 319 -16.65 26.74 5.45
N ASP A 320 -15.75 26.79 6.43
CA ASP A 320 -14.70 27.80 6.54
C ASP A 320 -13.38 27.12 6.91
N ILE A 321 -12.45 27.08 5.96
CA ILE A 321 -11.15 26.42 6.15
C ILE A 321 -10.35 27.04 7.31
N THR A 322 -10.49 28.34 7.55
CA THR A 322 -9.74 29.04 8.61
C THR A 322 -10.17 28.58 10.01
N LYS A 323 -11.44 28.20 10.16
CA LYS A 323 -11.99 27.61 11.39
C LYS A 323 -11.69 26.11 11.46
N ALA A 324 -11.83 25.41 10.35
CA ALA A 324 -11.64 23.97 10.27
C ALA A 324 -10.21 23.54 10.67
N VAL A 325 -9.19 24.37 10.40
CA VAL A 325 -7.80 24.17 10.87
C VAL A 325 -7.71 23.94 12.38
N ASN A 326 -8.54 24.65 13.16
CA ASN A 326 -8.56 24.56 14.62
C ASN A 326 -9.63 23.59 15.14
N GLY A 327 -10.30 22.83 14.25
CA GLY A 327 -11.44 22.00 14.61
C GLY A 327 -12.70 22.80 14.97
N GLU A 328 -12.79 24.05 14.51
CA GLU A 328 -13.93 24.94 14.72
C GLU A 328 -14.84 25.00 13.48
N GLY A 329 -16.10 25.38 13.68
CA GLY A 329 -17.09 25.47 12.61
C GLY A 329 -17.48 24.11 11.99
N PRO A 330 -18.44 24.09 11.05
CA PRO A 330 -18.80 22.85 10.35
C PRO A 330 -17.61 22.30 9.56
N ASN A 331 -17.14 21.12 9.97
CA ASN A 331 -15.92 20.50 9.43
C ASN A 331 -16.04 18.97 9.28
N THR A 332 -17.15 18.36 9.70
CA THR A 332 -17.26 16.90 9.83
C THR A 332 -18.54 16.40 9.18
N ILE A 333 -18.38 15.42 8.28
CA ILE A 333 -19.46 14.64 7.69
C ILE A 333 -19.49 13.28 8.38
N ALA A 334 -20.66 12.84 8.82
CA ALA A 334 -20.88 11.47 9.30
C ALA A 334 -21.97 10.79 8.46
N ILE A 335 -21.67 9.60 7.94
CA ILE A 335 -22.53 8.82 7.07
C ILE A 335 -22.74 7.45 7.70
N LYS A 336 -23.99 7.12 7.99
CA LYS A 336 -24.43 5.79 8.39
C LYS A 336 -24.95 5.08 7.14
N PHE A 337 -24.30 4.00 6.76
CA PHE A 337 -24.58 3.32 5.49
C PHE A 337 -24.51 1.80 5.64
N GLN A 338 -24.91 1.07 4.61
CA GLN A 338 -24.68 -0.36 4.44
C GLN A 338 -24.09 -0.61 3.06
N GLY A 339 -22.94 -1.27 3.03
CA GLY A 339 -22.41 -1.89 1.81
C GLY A 339 -22.83 -3.36 1.76
N PRO A 340 -23.76 -3.76 0.87
CA PRO A 340 -24.12 -5.16 0.71
C PRO A 340 -22.91 -6.05 0.40
N ILE A 341 -22.92 -7.32 0.82
CA ILE A 341 -21.80 -8.25 0.57
C ILE A 341 -21.55 -8.48 -0.93
N ASP A 342 -22.61 -8.35 -1.74
CA ASP A 342 -22.55 -8.48 -3.19
C ASP A 342 -22.21 -7.16 -3.90
N SER A 343 -22.08 -6.06 -3.16
CA SER A 343 -21.65 -4.77 -3.69
C SER A 343 -20.28 -4.91 -4.34
N LYS A 344 -20.18 -4.47 -5.60
CA LYS A 344 -18.91 -4.42 -6.31
C LYS A 344 -18.07 -3.24 -5.82
N ARG A 345 -18.73 -2.18 -5.37
CA ARG A 345 -18.19 -0.92 -4.82
C ARG A 345 -19.33 0.06 -4.53
N PHE A 346 -18.96 1.15 -3.86
CA PHE A 346 -19.72 2.40 -3.81
C PHE A 346 -18.74 3.57 -3.70
N SER A 347 -19.22 4.80 -3.87
CA SER A 347 -18.42 6.00 -3.67
C SER A 347 -19.24 7.17 -3.17
N PHE A 348 -18.54 8.21 -2.71
CA PHE A 348 -19.09 9.55 -2.59
C PHE A 348 -18.02 10.58 -2.90
N ASN A 349 -18.49 11.78 -3.22
CA ASN A 349 -17.65 12.90 -3.63
C ASN A 349 -17.93 14.10 -2.73
N ILE A 350 -16.87 14.84 -2.39
CA ILE A 350 -16.95 16.20 -1.85
C ILE A 350 -16.32 17.12 -2.90
N ALA A 351 -17.05 18.16 -3.29
CA ALA A 351 -16.61 19.10 -4.30
C ALA A 351 -16.71 20.55 -3.83
N GLY A 352 -15.92 21.44 -4.42
CA GLY A 352 -15.94 22.87 -4.12
C GLY A 352 -17.05 23.62 -4.87
N PRO A 353 -17.21 24.93 -4.63
CA PRO A 353 -18.27 25.74 -5.25
C PRO A 353 -18.32 25.71 -6.78
N ASN A 354 -17.16 25.57 -7.43
CA ASN A 354 -17.03 25.63 -8.90
C ASN A 354 -16.72 24.26 -9.51
N HIS A 355 -17.40 23.21 -9.03
CA HIS A 355 -17.09 21.82 -9.37
C HIS A 355 -17.46 21.41 -10.80
N ASN A 356 -18.29 22.19 -11.51
CA ASN A 356 -18.76 21.92 -12.89
C ASN A 356 -19.31 20.50 -13.04
N ASP A 357 -20.43 20.20 -12.39
CA ASP A 357 -21.07 18.87 -12.48
C ASP A 357 -20.18 17.71 -11.98
N PHE A 358 -19.31 18.01 -11.01
CA PHE A 358 -18.33 17.10 -10.41
C PHE A 358 -17.21 16.69 -11.39
N ASP A 359 -16.93 17.55 -12.36
CA ASP A 359 -15.70 17.47 -13.16
C ASP A 359 -14.46 17.79 -12.30
N SER A 360 -14.63 18.57 -11.24
CA SER A 360 -13.61 18.78 -10.20
C SER A 360 -14.14 18.33 -8.83
N VAL A 361 -13.50 17.30 -8.26
CA VAL A 361 -13.83 16.67 -6.98
C VAL A 361 -12.64 16.83 -6.05
N LEU A 362 -12.86 17.45 -4.89
CA LEU A 362 -11.81 17.68 -3.89
C LEU A 362 -11.44 16.38 -3.18
N PHE A 363 -12.44 15.55 -2.93
CA PHE A 363 -12.28 14.27 -2.23
C PHE A 363 -13.27 13.23 -2.77
N HIS A 364 -12.75 12.09 -3.18
CA HIS A 364 -13.48 10.93 -3.66
C HIS A 364 -13.07 9.72 -2.83
N PHE A 365 -14.04 9.07 -2.20
CA PHE A 365 -13.83 7.84 -1.45
C PHE A 365 -14.53 6.69 -2.16
N ASN A 366 -13.81 5.60 -2.44
CA ASN A 366 -14.33 4.51 -3.27
C ASN A 366 -13.79 3.13 -2.87
N PRO A 367 -14.47 2.43 -1.93
CA PRO A 367 -14.16 1.04 -1.58
C PRO A 367 -14.56 0.06 -2.70
N ARG A 368 -13.68 -0.89 -2.99
CA ARG A 368 -13.77 -1.88 -4.08
C ARG A 368 -13.40 -3.29 -3.57
N PRO A 369 -14.34 -4.03 -2.96
CA PRO A 369 -14.05 -5.30 -2.29
C PRO A 369 -13.55 -6.41 -3.23
N ARG A 370 -13.89 -6.35 -4.53
CA ARG A 370 -13.54 -7.40 -5.51
C ARG A 370 -12.33 -7.08 -6.37
N GLU A 371 -11.80 -5.85 -6.31
CA GLU A 371 -10.65 -5.46 -7.12
C GLU A 371 -9.35 -5.72 -6.36
N LYS A 372 -8.44 -6.51 -6.95
CA LYS A 372 -7.08 -6.78 -6.44
C LYS A 372 -7.03 -7.24 -4.97
N GLY A 373 -7.97 -8.09 -4.55
CA GLY A 373 -8.04 -8.57 -3.16
C GLY A 373 -8.72 -7.63 -2.18
N GLY A 374 -9.37 -6.56 -2.67
CA GLY A 374 -10.11 -5.60 -1.86
C GLY A 374 -9.28 -4.37 -1.55
N LEU A 375 -9.69 -3.22 -2.08
CA LEU A 375 -9.00 -1.95 -1.91
C LEU A 375 -9.98 -0.83 -1.59
N ILE A 376 -9.51 0.16 -0.84
CA ILE A 376 -10.15 1.47 -0.71
C ILE A 376 -9.30 2.46 -1.51
N LEU A 377 -9.95 3.19 -2.41
CA LEU A 377 -9.33 4.28 -3.14
C LEU A 377 -9.81 5.60 -2.58
N VAL A 378 -8.86 6.47 -2.25
CA VAL A 378 -9.13 7.87 -1.88
C VAL A 378 -8.40 8.77 -2.86
N ASN A 379 -9.10 9.68 -3.52
CA ASN A 379 -8.52 10.48 -4.59
C ASN A 379 -9.18 11.86 -4.74
N ASP A 380 -8.64 12.68 -5.64
CA ASP A 380 -9.28 13.90 -6.15
C ASP A 380 -9.45 13.79 -7.67
N LYS A 381 -10.27 14.66 -8.24
CA LYS A 381 -10.46 14.83 -9.68
C LYS A 381 -10.31 16.31 -10.00
N GLN A 382 -9.52 16.67 -11.00
CA GLN A 382 -9.36 18.06 -11.43
C GLN A 382 -9.61 18.15 -12.92
N LYS A 383 -10.59 18.96 -13.32
CA LYS A 383 -10.95 19.20 -14.73
C LYS A 383 -11.12 17.88 -15.52
N GLY A 384 -11.84 16.93 -14.94
CA GLY A 384 -12.15 15.64 -15.56
C GLY A 384 -11.10 14.56 -15.34
N VAL A 385 -9.93 14.91 -14.81
CA VAL A 385 -8.79 14.01 -14.68
C VAL A 385 -8.64 13.58 -13.22
N TRP A 386 -8.73 12.27 -12.98
CA TRP A 386 -8.43 11.70 -11.67
C TRP A 386 -6.96 11.88 -11.31
N GLY A 387 -6.72 12.34 -10.08
CA GLY A 387 -5.38 12.39 -9.50
C GLY A 387 -4.82 11.01 -9.16
N ARG A 388 -3.77 10.98 -8.35
CA ARG A 388 -3.18 9.72 -7.88
C ARG A 388 -3.92 9.22 -6.64
N ALA A 389 -4.63 8.11 -6.75
CA ALA A 389 -5.32 7.54 -5.60
C ALA A 389 -4.34 7.10 -4.49
N VAL A 390 -4.68 7.42 -3.24
CA VAL A 390 -4.23 6.69 -2.05
C VAL A 390 -4.94 5.35 -2.06
N GLN A 391 -4.19 4.25 -1.98
CA GLN A 391 -4.72 2.89 -2.00
C GLN A 391 -4.48 2.26 -0.65
N LEU A 392 -5.55 1.82 0.01
CA LEU A 392 -5.50 1.10 1.28
C LEU A 392 -6.08 -0.30 1.08
N PRO A 393 -5.39 -1.38 1.49
CA PRO A 393 -5.99 -2.72 1.52
C PRO A 393 -7.26 -2.72 2.38
N LEU A 394 -8.35 -3.28 1.85
CA LEU A 394 -9.62 -3.33 2.58
C LEU A 394 -9.50 -4.14 3.89
N SER A 395 -8.54 -5.06 3.97
CA SER A 395 -8.19 -5.83 5.17
C SER A 395 -7.64 -4.98 6.33
N GLU A 396 -7.14 -3.77 6.06
CA GLU A 396 -6.61 -2.86 7.09
C GLU A 396 -7.70 -1.94 7.66
N ALA A 397 -8.81 -1.78 6.95
CA ALA A 397 -9.98 -1.04 7.40
C ALA A 397 -10.95 -1.93 8.17
N PRO A 398 -11.78 -1.37 9.05
CA PRO A 398 -12.91 -2.10 9.63
C PRO A 398 -13.85 -2.61 8.54
N LEU A 399 -14.53 -3.73 8.82
CA LEU A 399 -15.40 -4.37 7.85
C LEU A 399 -16.57 -3.45 7.48
N MET A 400 -16.66 -3.04 6.21
CA MET A 400 -17.75 -2.19 5.70
C MET A 400 -18.81 -2.96 4.91
N PHE A 401 -18.45 -4.14 4.39
CA PHE A 401 -19.28 -4.92 3.48
C PHE A 401 -19.91 -6.11 4.20
N GLY A 402 -21.18 -6.40 3.89
CA GLY A 402 -21.95 -7.49 4.51
C GLY A 402 -22.39 -7.21 5.95
N GLN A 403 -22.04 -6.05 6.51
CA GLN A 403 -22.58 -5.59 7.78
C GLN A 403 -24.00 -5.05 7.60
N SER A 404 -24.77 -5.03 8.70
CA SER A 404 -26.08 -4.38 8.74
C SER A 404 -26.00 -2.88 8.49
N SER A 405 -24.97 -2.24 9.05
CA SER A 405 -24.63 -0.83 8.86
C SER A 405 -23.20 -0.59 9.34
N ALA A 406 -22.55 0.39 8.74
CA ALA A 406 -21.25 0.91 9.12
C ALA A 406 -21.33 2.44 9.19
N THR A 407 -20.43 3.04 9.97
CA THR A 407 -20.33 4.48 10.17
C THR A 407 -19.03 4.97 9.56
N LEU A 408 -19.15 5.86 8.60
CA LEU A 408 -18.03 6.59 8.00
C LEU A 408 -18.06 8.03 8.50
N ILE A 409 -16.90 8.56 8.85
CA ILE A 409 -16.71 9.96 9.22
C ILE A 409 -15.60 10.52 8.33
N VAL A 410 -15.87 11.66 7.71
CA VAL A 410 -14.84 12.44 7.03
C VAL A 410 -14.73 13.78 7.75
N GLN A 411 -13.54 14.05 8.28
CA GLN A 411 -13.24 15.33 8.90
C GLN A 411 -12.36 16.14 7.96
N ILE A 412 -12.80 17.35 7.64
CA ILE A 412 -12.10 18.30 6.78
C ILE A 412 -11.30 19.22 7.68
N ASN A 413 -9.98 19.15 7.59
CA ASN A 413 -9.03 19.88 8.43
C ASN A 413 -8.18 20.83 7.57
N GLY A 414 -7.27 21.56 8.20
CA GLY A 414 -6.33 22.46 7.50
C GLY A 414 -5.45 21.74 6.47
N ASP A 415 -5.03 20.52 6.78
CA ASP A 415 -4.09 19.76 5.94
C ASP A 415 -4.79 18.91 4.87
N GLY A 416 -6.05 18.51 5.09
CA GLY A 416 -6.70 17.55 4.22
C GLY A 416 -8.02 16.99 4.75
N PHE A 417 -8.35 15.79 4.25
CA PHE A 417 -9.51 15.00 4.61
C PHE A 417 -9.07 13.78 5.41
N ASP A 418 -9.44 13.70 6.69
CA ASP A 418 -9.23 12.54 7.55
C ASP A 418 -10.45 11.62 7.48
N VAL A 419 -10.19 10.33 7.26
CA VAL A 419 -11.22 9.33 7.01
C VAL A 419 -11.24 8.31 8.14
N PHE A 420 -12.36 8.23 8.83
CA PHE A 420 -12.58 7.27 9.91
C PHE A 420 -13.72 6.33 9.55
N VAL A 421 -13.50 5.03 9.71
CA VAL A 421 -14.56 4.01 9.62
C VAL A 421 -14.67 3.39 10.99
N GLU A 422 -15.89 3.33 11.55
CA GLU A 422 -16.12 2.80 12.90
C GLU A 422 -15.14 3.36 13.94
N ASN A 423 -14.91 4.67 13.90
CA ASN A 423 -14.00 5.42 14.77
C ASN A 423 -12.50 5.04 14.65
N LYS A 424 -12.10 4.26 13.63
CA LYS A 424 -10.69 3.98 13.31
C LYS A 424 -10.23 4.88 12.17
N HIS A 425 -9.14 5.63 12.37
CA HIS A 425 -8.50 6.43 11.32
C HIS A 425 -7.86 5.51 10.27
N ILE A 426 -8.39 5.50 9.04
CA ILE A 426 -7.94 4.58 8.00
C ILE A 426 -7.11 5.27 6.90
N ALA A 427 -7.40 6.53 6.59
CA ALA A 427 -6.70 7.24 5.53
C ALA A 427 -6.78 8.76 5.73
N ARG A 428 -5.76 9.47 5.23
CA ARG A 428 -5.78 10.92 5.01
C ARG A 428 -5.60 11.20 3.51
N LEU A 429 -6.37 12.14 2.98
CA LEU A 429 -6.08 12.78 1.69
C LEU A 429 -5.71 14.24 1.95
N GLU A 430 -4.43 14.56 1.87
CA GLU A 430 -3.96 15.94 1.92
C GLU A 430 -4.57 16.77 0.78
N HIS A 431 -4.86 18.06 1.05
CA HIS A 431 -5.47 18.94 0.06
C HIS A 431 -4.59 19.03 -1.20
N ARG A 432 -5.20 18.83 -2.37
CA ARG A 432 -4.54 18.95 -3.69
C ARG A 432 -4.95 20.20 -4.45
N VAL A 433 -5.95 20.89 -3.92
CA VAL A 433 -6.49 22.14 -4.43
C VAL A 433 -6.64 23.05 -3.22
N GLU A 434 -6.17 24.29 -3.35
CA GLU A 434 -6.36 25.28 -2.30
C GLU A 434 -7.85 25.56 -2.11
N LEU A 435 -8.31 25.46 -0.87
CA LEU A 435 -9.69 25.79 -0.51
C LEU A 435 -9.82 27.31 -0.31
N PRO A 436 -10.96 27.92 -0.66
CA PRO A 436 -11.17 29.34 -0.46
C PRO A 436 -10.99 29.73 1.02
N SER A 437 -10.22 30.79 1.29
CA SER A 437 -10.03 31.29 2.67
C SER A 437 -11.28 31.95 3.27
N ARG A 438 -12.29 32.25 2.44
CA ARG A 438 -13.58 32.77 2.88
C ARG A 438 -14.58 31.63 3.07
N PRO A 439 -15.57 31.78 3.97
CA PRO A 439 -16.67 30.83 4.09
C PRO A 439 -17.30 30.55 2.73
N CYS A 440 -17.54 29.27 2.45
CA CYS A 440 -18.14 28.80 1.20
C CYS A 440 -18.95 27.52 1.44
N ASN A 441 -19.75 27.14 0.45
CA ASN A 441 -20.46 25.87 0.46
C ASN A 441 -19.61 24.82 -0.26
N LEU A 442 -19.43 23.66 0.36
CA LEU A 442 -18.99 22.45 -0.35
C LEU A 442 -20.22 21.66 -0.79
N PHE A 443 -20.02 20.66 -1.65
CA PHE A 443 -21.10 19.84 -2.19
C PHE A 443 -20.79 18.36 -1.99
N LEU A 444 -21.67 17.67 -1.27
CA LEU A 444 -21.62 16.23 -1.07
C LEU A 444 -22.48 15.54 -2.13
N GLN A 445 -21.94 14.48 -2.71
CA GLN A 445 -22.63 13.66 -3.69
C GLN A 445 -22.49 12.17 -3.40
N PHE A 446 -23.61 11.45 -3.47
CA PHE A 446 -23.64 10.00 -3.62
C PHE A 446 -24.03 9.66 -5.07
N PRO A 447 -23.06 9.31 -5.93
CA PRO A 447 -23.33 9.02 -7.33
C PRO A 447 -24.13 7.71 -7.48
N THR A 448 -24.94 7.62 -8.54
CA THR A 448 -25.70 6.40 -8.83
C THR A 448 -24.90 5.38 -9.64
N CYS A 449 -23.88 5.82 -10.36
CA CYS A 449 -22.94 4.97 -11.09
C CYS A 449 -21.54 5.56 -11.15
N ASP A 450 -20.54 4.74 -11.53
CA ASP A 450 -19.19 5.26 -11.82
C ASP A 450 -19.06 5.93 -13.19
N ASP A 451 -17.85 6.38 -13.49
CA ASP A 451 -17.47 6.90 -14.82
C ASP A 451 -17.68 5.88 -15.96
N SER A 452 -17.72 4.58 -15.67
CA SER A 452 -18.04 3.52 -16.62
C SER A 452 -19.54 3.17 -16.68
N ARG A 453 -20.40 3.97 -16.04
CA ARG A 453 -21.86 3.82 -15.98
C ARG A 453 -22.33 2.49 -15.38
N ARG A 454 -21.51 1.88 -14.53
CA ARG A 454 -21.92 0.71 -13.76
C ARG A 454 -22.54 1.20 -12.45
N PRO A 455 -23.78 0.77 -12.14
CA PRO A 455 -24.49 1.24 -10.97
C PRO A 455 -23.70 0.94 -9.70
N GLU A 456 -23.79 1.85 -8.73
CA GLU A 456 -23.31 1.63 -7.38
C GLU A 456 -24.34 0.83 -6.58
N ASN A 457 -23.87 0.08 -5.58
CA ASN A 457 -24.75 -0.72 -4.73
C ASN A 457 -24.41 -0.48 -3.27
N TRP A 458 -25.18 0.40 -2.63
CA TRP A 458 -25.10 0.68 -1.21
C TRP A 458 -26.38 1.40 -0.74
N ILE A 459 -26.58 1.41 0.57
CA ILE A 459 -27.74 2.01 1.22
C ILE A 459 -27.24 3.06 2.20
N VAL A 460 -27.74 4.29 2.11
CA VAL A 460 -27.43 5.35 3.07
C VAL A 460 -28.63 5.57 3.97
N TYR A 461 -28.45 5.40 5.28
CA TYR A 461 -29.52 5.55 6.26
C TYR A 461 -29.56 6.97 6.83
N LYS A 462 -28.39 7.56 7.06
CA LYS A 462 -28.31 8.86 7.72
C LYS A 462 -27.04 9.61 7.32
N THR A 463 -27.18 10.90 7.08
CA THR A 463 -26.05 11.79 6.81
C THR A 463 -26.14 13.00 7.73
N TRP A 464 -25.05 13.35 8.41
CA TRP A 464 -24.94 14.50 9.30
C TRP A 464 -23.76 15.37 8.88
N TRP A 465 -23.93 16.68 8.99
CA TRP A 465 -22.90 17.69 8.75
C TRP A 465 -22.84 18.64 9.93
N GLY A 466 -21.64 18.89 10.47
CA GLY A 466 -21.48 19.81 11.58
C GLY A 466 -20.06 19.92 12.09
N ASN A 467 -19.92 20.50 13.27
CA ASN A 467 -18.66 20.67 13.96
C ASN A 467 -18.34 19.46 14.84
N LYS A 468 -17.12 18.95 14.72
CA LYS A 468 -16.50 18.05 15.69
C LYS A 468 -15.05 18.45 15.89
N GLU A 469 -14.58 18.37 17.13
CA GLU A 469 -13.16 18.56 17.45
C GLU A 469 -12.29 17.63 16.62
N LEU A 470 -11.05 18.06 16.34
CA LEU A 470 -10.07 17.26 15.60
C LEU A 470 -9.97 15.86 16.21
N MET A 471 -10.31 14.85 15.41
CA MET A 471 -10.33 13.45 15.84
C MET A 471 -8.93 12.82 15.76
N ALA A 472 -8.09 13.32 14.85
CA ALA A 472 -6.69 12.94 14.74
C ALA A 472 -5.85 13.69 15.79
N LYS A 473 -5.88 13.24 17.05
CA LYS A 473 -5.06 13.81 18.14
C LYS A 473 -3.71 13.10 18.34
N GLU A 474 -3.53 11.93 17.72
CA GLU A 474 -2.37 11.06 17.86
C GLU A 474 -1.38 11.18 16.69
N ASP A 475 -0.24 10.50 16.79
CA ASP A 475 0.70 10.36 15.69
C ASP A 475 0.03 9.70 14.47
N ILE A 476 -0.16 10.49 13.43
CA ILE A 476 -0.77 10.09 12.16
C ILE A 476 0.24 9.48 11.17
N SER A 477 1.51 9.32 11.53
CA SER A 477 2.57 8.81 10.65
C SER A 477 2.25 7.46 9.99
N ASN A 478 1.45 6.61 10.65
CA ASN A 478 1.05 5.28 10.18
C ASN A 478 -0.23 5.28 9.34
N VAL A 479 -0.89 6.43 9.17
CA VAL A 479 -2.16 6.51 8.44
C VAL A 479 -1.89 6.60 6.94
N ALA A 480 -2.59 5.79 6.16
CA ALA A 480 -2.41 5.76 4.71
C ALA A 480 -2.71 7.12 4.09
N GLY A 481 -1.74 7.65 3.34
CA GLY A 481 -1.87 8.93 2.64
C GLY A 481 -1.37 10.15 3.40
N VAL A 482 -1.01 10.00 4.68
CA VAL A 482 -0.22 11.00 5.42
C VAL A 482 1.20 11.04 4.87
N ASN A 483 1.77 12.24 4.77
CA ASN A 483 3.12 12.47 4.23
C ASN A 483 3.25 11.97 2.78
N ALA A 484 2.13 11.89 2.07
CA ALA A 484 2.16 11.61 0.64
C ALA A 484 2.87 12.75 -0.13
N TYR A 485 2.98 13.93 0.47
CA TYR A 485 3.76 15.05 -0.07
C TYR A 485 5.23 15.07 0.39
N ASP A 486 5.58 14.57 1.57
CA ASP A 486 7.00 14.29 1.91
C ASP A 486 7.56 13.12 1.11
N SER A 487 6.69 12.29 0.51
CA SER A 487 7.09 11.32 -0.51
C SER A 487 7.56 11.99 -1.81
N VAL A 488 7.59 13.31 -1.90
CA VAL A 488 8.03 14.05 -3.08
C VAL A 488 9.51 14.39 -2.93
N HIS A 489 10.30 14.10 -3.97
CA HIS A 489 11.73 14.26 -3.97
C HIS A 489 12.08 15.75 -4.06
N PRO A 490 12.85 16.30 -3.09
CA PRO A 490 13.11 17.75 -3.03
C PRO A 490 13.88 18.24 -4.26
N LYS A 491 14.70 17.36 -4.83
CA LYS A 491 15.63 17.68 -5.90
C LYS A 491 15.26 17.08 -7.26
N LYS A 492 14.12 16.40 -7.42
CA LYS A 492 13.83 15.66 -8.67
C LYS A 492 12.49 16.10 -9.23
N LEU A 493 12.46 16.43 -10.52
CA LEU A 493 11.26 16.71 -11.29
C LEU A 493 10.86 15.50 -12.12
N PHE A 494 9.56 15.33 -12.30
CA PHE A 494 8.92 14.38 -13.20
C PHE A 494 8.26 15.14 -14.35
N ILE A 495 8.68 14.82 -15.56
CA ILE A 495 8.18 15.40 -16.80
C ILE A 495 7.25 14.40 -17.46
N SER A 496 6.02 14.79 -17.74
CA SER A 496 5.03 13.93 -18.40
C SER A 496 4.68 14.42 -19.81
N GLY A 497 4.02 13.57 -20.60
CA GLY A 497 3.49 13.94 -21.92
C GLY A 497 4.51 13.94 -23.05
N LEU A 498 5.70 13.37 -22.84
CA LEU A 498 6.74 13.27 -23.87
C LEU A 498 6.32 12.29 -25.00
N LYS A 499 7.00 12.37 -26.15
CA LYS A 499 6.86 11.39 -27.24
C LYS A 499 7.46 10.04 -26.80
N LYS A 500 6.79 8.94 -27.12
CA LYS A 500 7.26 7.59 -26.76
C LYS A 500 8.52 7.26 -27.58
N LEU A 501 9.63 6.98 -26.89
CA LEU A 501 10.91 6.64 -27.51
C LEU A 501 11.08 5.12 -27.57
N ARG A 502 11.62 4.61 -28.68
CA ARG A 502 11.76 3.15 -28.91
C ARG A 502 13.21 2.70 -29.01
N THR A 503 14.09 3.54 -29.54
CA THR A 503 15.50 3.22 -29.75
C THR A 503 16.38 3.90 -28.70
N ASP A 504 17.54 3.32 -28.42
CA ASP A 504 18.46 3.87 -27.41
C ASP A 504 19.06 5.21 -27.88
N GLN A 505 19.29 5.38 -29.19
CA GLN A 505 19.69 6.66 -29.78
C GLN A 505 18.64 7.77 -29.56
N GLN A 506 17.34 7.45 -29.64
CA GLN A 506 16.28 8.41 -29.34
C GLN A 506 16.28 8.82 -27.87
N ILE A 507 16.59 7.88 -26.98
CA ILE A 507 16.70 8.11 -25.54
C ILE A 507 17.89 9.03 -25.27
N GLU A 508 19.07 8.73 -25.82
CA GLU A 508 20.28 9.54 -25.67
C GLU A 508 20.08 10.98 -26.19
N MET A 509 19.50 11.14 -27.38
CA MET A 509 19.17 12.46 -27.91
C MET A 509 18.18 13.22 -27.01
N ARG A 510 17.20 12.52 -26.42
CA ARG A 510 16.25 13.14 -25.49
C ARG A 510 16.93 13.55 -24.18
N THR A 511 17.77 12.69 -23.62
CA THR A 511 18.56 12.95 -22.43
C THR A 511 19.43 14.19 -22.65
N ALA A 512 20.21 14.24 -23.73
CA ALA A 512 21.05 15.38 -24.07
C ALA A 512 20.25 16.68 -24.29
N THR A 513 19.05 16.58 -24.88
CA THR A 513 18.16 17.75 -25.05
C THR A 513 17.69 18.28 -23.70
N MET A 514 17.24 17.40 -22.82
CA MET A 514 16.77 17.76 -21.48
C MET A 514 17.91 18.30 -20.60
N GLU A 515 19.09 17.68 -20.64
CA GLU A 515 20.27 18.17 -19.92
C GLU A 515 20.69 19.56 -20.39
N ARG A 516 20.61 19.84 -21.70
CA ARG A 516 20.88 21.19 -22.23
C ARG A 516 19.86 22.21 -21.75
N GLU A 517 18.57 21.88 -21.80
CA GLU A 517 17.49 22.80 -21.45
C GLU A 517 17.41 23.09 -19.95
N PHE A 518 17.60 22.05 -19.13
CA PHE A 518 17.53 22.14 -17.68
C PHE A 518 18.89 22.42 -17.02
N GLY A 519 20.00 22.23 -17.74
CA GLY A 519 21.36 22.38 -17.23
C GLY A 519 21.65 23.76 -16.66
N LYS A 520 21.04 24.82 -17.21
CA LYS A 520 21.17 26.19 -16.68
C LYS A 520 20.62 26.38 -15.26
N TYR A 521 19.80 25.45 -14.78
CA TYR A 521 19.28 25.45 -13.40
C TYR A 521 20.01 24.45 -12.50
N GLY A 522 20.87 23.58 -13.03
CA GLY A 522 21.48 22.47 -12.27
C GLY A 522 22.66 22.84 -11.36
N GLY A 523 23.16 24.09 -11.44
CA GLY A 523 24.37 24.50 -10.75
C GLY A 523 25.64 24.01 -11.45
N PRO A 524 26.80 24.01 -10.76
CA PRO A 524 28.10 23.66 -11.35
C PRO A 524 28.15 22.23 -11.91
N ARG A 525 27.38 21.31 -11.35
CA ARG A 525 27.33 19.90 -11.76
C ARG A 525 26.30 19.62 -12.86
N GLY A 526 25.51 20.61 -13.26
CA GLY A 526 24.40 20.43 -14.20
C GLY A 526 23.25 19.62 -13.59
N VAL A 527 22.43 19.03 -14.44
CA VAL A 527 21.30 18.19 -14.03
C VAL A 527 21.50 16.75 -14.47
N GLN A 528 21.02 15.79 -13.69
CA GLN A 528 21.00 14.39 -14.09
C GLN A 528 19.64 14.05 -14.69
N THR A 529 19.62 13.59 -15.95
CA THR A 529 18.36 13.22 -16.62
C THR A 529 18.24 11.72 -16.79
N ILE A 530 17.08 11.15 -16.41
CA ILE A 530 16.73 9.75 -16.61
C ILE A 530 15.50 9.66 -17.52
N VAL A 531 15.66 9.06 -18.70
CA VAL A 531 14.59 8.85 -19.68
C VAL A 531 14.37 7.35 -19.89
N PRO A 532 13.33 6.73 -19.27
CA PRO A 532 13.12 5.30 -19.41
C PRO A 532 12.71 4.90 -20.83
N LYS A 533 13.20 3.74 -21.30
CA LYS A 533 12.84 3.18 -22.60
C LYS A 533 11.34 2.88 -22.68
N PHE A 534 10.74 3.15 -23.84
CA PHE A 534 9.30 3.01 -24.08
C PHE A 534 8.38 3.86 -23.18
N SER A 535 8.93 4.86 -22.49
CA SER A 535 8.16 5.77 -21.66
C SER A 535 7.76 7.05 -22.40
N ARG A 536 6.80 7.78 -21.83
CA ARG A 536 6.38 9.13 -22.24
C ARG A 536 6.71 10.15 -21.16
N TYR A 537 7.73 9.89 -20.37
CA TYR A 537 8.12 10.70 -19.24
C TYR A 537 9.62 10.68 -19.03
N ALA A 538 10.12 11.64 -18.24
CA ALA A 538 11.51 11.71 -17.83
C ALA A 538 11.60 12.18 -16.37
N PHE A 539 12.72 11.90 -15.73
CA PHE A 539 13.08 12.47 -14.44
C PHE A 539 14.31 13.36 -14.59
N ILE A 540 14.30 14.50 -13.90
CA ILE A 540 15.44 15.43 -13.87
C ILE A 540 15.80 15.70 -12.43
N GLU A 541 17.02 15.39 -12.05
CA GLU A 541 17.54 15.58 -10.70
C GLU A 541 18.53 16.76 -10.67
N PHE A 542 18.34 17.63 -9.68
CA PHE A 542 19.08 18.86 -9.44
C PHE A 542 20.01 18.68 -8.23
N GLU A 543 21.01 19.54 -8.09
CA GLU A 543 21.92 19.49 -6.95
C GLU A 543 21.23 19.95 -5.65
N THR A 544 20.36 20.95 -5.76
CA THR A 544 19.64 21.56 -4.63
C THR A 544 18.13 21.67 -4.87
N GLU A 545 17.37 21.79 -3.78
CA GLU A 545 15.94 21.99 -3.84
C GLU A 545 15.55 23.34 -4.46
N GLN A 546 16.30 24.40 -4.13
CA GLN A 546 16.03 25.75 -4.64
C GLN A 546 16.11 25.78 -6.17
N GLN A 547 17.10 25.12 -6.75
CA GLN A 547 17.24 24.95 -8.20
C GLN A 547 16.05 24.22 -8.84
N CYS A 548 15.60 23.14 -8.21
CA CYS A 548 14.41 22.39 -8.64
C CYS A 548 13.16 23.28 -8.66
N THR A 549 12.96 24.12 -7.63
CA THR A 549 11.84 25.08 -7.57
C THR A 549 11.91 26.14 -8.66
N VAL A 550 13.10 26.74 -8.88
CA VAL A 550 13.30 27.75 -9.93
C VAL A 550 13.03 27.15 -11.32
N ALA A 551 13.54 25.94 -11.58
CA ALA A 551 13.29 25.24 -12.83
C ALA A 551 11.79 24.95 -13.04
N LEU A 552 11.09 24.51 -11.98
CA LEU A 552 9.65 24.25 -12.03
C LEU A 552 8.85 25.51 -12.38
N GLN A 553 9.19 26.65 -11.80
CA GLN A 553 8.53 27.93 -12.06
C GLN A 553 8.78 28.43 -13.49
N HIS A 554 10.01 28.33 -13.99
CA HIS A 554 10.37 28.85 -15.30
C HIS A 554 9.93 27.96 -16.47
N LEU A 555 9.99 26.63 -16.30
CA LEU A 555 9.72 25.67 -17.37
C LEU A 555 8.32 25.03 -17.29
N GLY A 556 7.54 25.32 -16.25
CA GLY A 556 6.20 24.76 -16.06
C GLY A 556 5.20 25.13 -17.17
N SER A 557 5.45 26.18 -17.94
CA SER A 557 4.65 26.55 -19.11
C SER A 557 5.01 25.74 -20.37
N GLN A 558 6.27 25.33 -20.50
CA GLN A 558 6.78 24.59 -21.66
C GLN A 558 6.55 23.08 -21.51
N TYR A 559 6.66 22.59 -20.28
CA TYR A 559 6.60 21.18 -19.95
C TYR A 559 5.53 20.89 -18.90
N LYS A 560 4.92 19.71 -18.99
CA LYS A 560 4.04 19.19 -17.93
C LYS A 560 4.89 18.64 -16.78
N LEU A 561 5.41 19.56 -15.96
CA LEU A 561 6.29 19.30 -14.83
C LEU A 561 5.51 19.07 -13.54
N ASN A 562 6.00 18.13 -12.74
CA ASN A 562 5.62 17.94 -11.34
C ASN A 562 6.90 17.60 -10.57
N ARG A 563 6.94 17.76 -9.24
CA ARG A 563 8.03 17.15 -8.48
C ARG A 563 7.88 15.62 -8.51
N ALA A 564 9.00 14.92 -8.71
CA ALA A 564 9.03 13.46 -8.73
C ALA A 564 8.82 12.93 -7.33
N ARG A 565 8.32 11.69 -7.19
CA ARG A 565 8.25 11.07 -5.88
C ARG A 565 9.53 10.32 -5.55
N ARG A 566 9.91 10.40 -4.28
CA ARG A 566 10.87 9.50 -3.66
C ARG A 566 10.38 8.08 -3.88
N THR A 567 11.21 7.25 -4.47
CA THR A 567 10.99 5.81 -4.44
C THR A 567 11.09 5.33 -2.99
N LYS A 568 10.44 4.20 -2.65
CA LYS A 568 10.59 3.60 -1.31
C LYS A 568 12.06 3.39 -0.95
N HIS A 569 12.90 3.08 -1.94
CA HIS A 569 14.34 2.91 -1.75
C HIS A 569 15.06 4.24 -1.48
N GLU A 570 14.76 5.31 -2.22
CA GLU A 570 15.32 6.65 -1.97
C GLU A 570 14.93 7.13 -0.56
N ALA A 571 13.65 7.01 -0.18
CA ALA A 571 13.18 7.41 1.15
C ALA A 571 13.90 6.63 2.27
N LEU A 572 14.05 5.31 2.13
CA LEU A 572 14.79 4.48 3.10
C LEU A 572 16.29 4.80 3.14
N THR A 573 16.88 5.18 2.01
CA THR A 573 18.31 5.50 1.93
C THR A 573 18.58 6.86 2.56
N GLU A 574 17.71 7.84 2.34
CA GLU A 574 17.78 9.15 2.98
C GLU A 574 17.52 9.05 4.49
N GLU A 575 16.53 8.28 4.92
CA GLU A 575 16.29 8.00 6.35
C GLU A 575 17.52 7.34 7.01
N ARG A 576 18.19 6.41 6.32
CA ARG A 576 19.44 5.82 6.80
C ARG A 576 20.56 6.86 6.85
N ALA A 577 20.71 7.71 5.83
CA ALA A 577 21.72 8.76 5.80
C ALA A 577 21.49 9.81 6.90
N GLU A 578 20.23 10.15 7.20
CA GLU A 578 19.86 11.04 8.31
C GLU A 578 20.23 10.42 9.65
N LYS A 579 19.92 9.13 9.86
CA LYS A 579 20.32 8.38 11.06
C LYS A 579 21.85 8.30 11.21
N GLU A 580 22.57 8.04 10.13
CA GLU A 580 24.04 7.97 10.13
C GLU A 580 24.70 9.33 10.37
N SER A 581 24.09 10.42 9.89
CA SER A 581 24.61 11.78 10.10
C SER A 581 24.44 12.31 11.53
N GLY A 582 23.80 11.55 12.42
CA GLY A 582 23.52 11.97 13.80
C GLY A 582 22.57 13.16 13.91
N LYS A 583 21.92 13.56 12.81
CA LYS A 583 20.94 14.64 12.76
C LYS A 583 19.54 14.22 13.22
N THR A 584 19.41 13.12 13.95
CA THR A 584 18.18 12.85 14.69
C THR A 584 17.98 14.00 15.65
N LYS A 585 17.08 14.94 15.30
CA LYS A 585 16.60 15.96 16.23
C LYS A 585 16.17 15.19 17.47
N GLY A 586 16.91 15.38 18.56
CA GLY A 586 16.46 14.93 19.87
C GLY A 586 15.05 15.44 20.04
N TRP A 587 14.13 14.51 20.29
CA TRP A 587 12.71 14.79 20.49
C TRP A 587 12.49 15.81 21.60
#